data_AF-V2YFX6-F1
#
_entry.id   AF-V2YFX6-F1
#
_cell.length_a   1.000
_cell.length_b   1.000
_cell.length_c   1.000
_cell.angle_alpha   90.00
_cell.angle_beta   90.00
_cell.angle_gamma   90.00
#
_symmetry.space_group_name_H-M   'P 1'
#
loop_
_entity.id
_entity.type
_entity.pdbx_description
1 polymer ?
#
loop_
_entity_poly.entity_id
_entity_poly.type
_entity_poly.pdbx_seq_one_letter_code
_entity_poly.pdbx_strand_id
1 'polypeptide(L)'
;MSNDTNLNTNKPTTPTPEVSGDQGEKMFTQDDVNRIVSERLARERAKEEPSAIDERENALKAREARLECRDYLEELSKGGKAASGVLGLLDILDTSDSEKFKKTVSALLELGAFNPQLETLKIHPVDYRGRISSDDLIAAAFRLKR
;
A
#
# COMPACT_ATOMS: atom_id res chain seq x y z
N MET A 1 -31.16 19.32 24.37
CA MET A 1 -30.19 18.39 23.76
C MET A 1 -29.56 19.10 22.57
N SER A 2 -28.26 18.92 22.43
CA SER A 2 -27.25 19.77 21.78
C SER A 2 -27.57 20.29 20.37
N ASN A 3 -27.28 21.58 20.15
CA ASN A 3 -27.01 22.13 18.83
C ASN A 3 -25.57 22.66 18.84
N ASP A 4 -24.61 21.79 18.55
CA ASP A 4 -23.24 22.17 18.23
C ASP A 4 -23.16 22.56 16.76
N THR A 5 -23.43 23.83 16.45
CA THR A 5 -23.11 24.40 15.13
C THR A 5 -21.71 25.02 15.21
N ASN A 6 -20.70 24.21 14.86
CA ASN A 6 -19.34 24.67 14.63
C ASN A 6 -19.32 25.57 13.37
N LEU A 7 -19.31 26.89 13.58
CA LEU A 7 -19.09 27.87 12.52
C LEU A 7 -17.58 27.99 12.28
N ASN A 8 -17.06 27.15 11.38
CA ASN A 8 -15.76 27.36 10.75
C ASN A 8 -15.80 28.67 9.95
N THR A 9 -15.35 29.76 10.58
CA THR A 9 -15.17 31.05 9.92
C THR A 9 -13.77 31.11 9.33
N ASN A 10 -13.55 30.45 8.19
CA ASN A 10 -12.42 30.76 7.32
C ASN A 10 -12.72 32.09 6.61
N LYS A 11 -12.51 33.20 7.32
CA LYS A 11 -12.54 34.54 6.75
C LYS A 11 -11.30 34.68 5.86
N PRO A 12 -11.40 34.90 4.54
CA PRO A 12 -10.27 35.42 3.80
C PRO A 12 -9.96 36.80 4.37
N THR A 13 -8.85 36.93 5.09
CA THR A 13 -8.25 38.23 5.40
C THR A 13 -7.77 38.85 4.08
N THR A 14 -8.69 39.48 3.36
CA THR A 14 -8.33 40.55 2.45
C THR A 14 -7.72 41.65 3.33
N PRO A 15 -6.46 42.04 3.14
CA PRO A 15 -5.94 43.21 3.83
C PRO A 15 -6.77 44.41 3.36
N THR A 16 -7.68 44.88 4.22
CA THR A 16 -8.27 46.20 4.09
C THR A 16 -7.10 47.18 4.10
N PRO A 17 -7.00 48.13 3.16
CA PRO A 17 -5.98 49.16 3.25
C PRO A 17 -6.35 50.07 4.41
N GLU A 18 -5.83 49.74 5.59
CA GLU A 18 -5.82 50.59 6.77
C GLU A 18 -5.25 51.95 6.36
N VAL A 19 -6.02 53.01 6.60
CA VAL A 19 -5.66 54.41 6.40
C VAL A 19 -4.38 54.70 7.19
N SER A 20 -3.23 54.56 6.52
CA SER A 20 -1.99 55.18 6.96
C SER A 20 -1.97 56.59 6.38
N GLY A 21 -2.14 57.56 7.26
CA GLY A 21 -2.08 58.98 6.90
C GLY A 21 -0.78 59.34 6.18
N ASP A 22 -0.91 60.30 5.28
CA ASP A 22 0.18 61.06 4.67
C ASP A 22 1.10 60.35 3.64
N GLN A 23 0.53 59.57 2.73
CA GLN A 23 1.20 59.28 1.45
C GLN A 23 0.21 59.53 0.31
N GLY A 24 0.54 60.50 -0.54
CA GLY A 24 -0.26 60.93 -1.69
C GLY A 24 -0.78 59.77 -2.54
N GLU A 25 -1.83 60.05 -3.29
CA GLU A 25 -2.58 59.15 -4.17
C GLU A 25 -1.67 58.17 -4.94
N LYS A 26 -1.35 57.04 -4.31
CA LYS A 26 -0.53 55.97 -4.88
C LYS A 26 -1.39 55.15 -5.82
N MET A 27 -1.53 55.66 -7.04
CA MET A 27 -2.08 54.89 -8.15
C MET A 27 -1.12 53.72 -8.44
N PHE A 28 -1.67 52.53 -8.67
CA PHE A 28 -0.84 51.38 -9.06
C PHE A 28 -0.13 51.67 -10.37
N THR A 29 1.19 51.48 -10.38
CA THR A 29 1.95 51.51 -11.62
C THR A 29 1.79 50.18 -12.35
N GLN A 30 2.07 50.16 -13.66
CA GLN A 30 2.04 48.91 -14.43
C GLN A 30 3.01 47.87 -13.86
N ASP A 31 4.15 48.31 -13.30
CA ASP A 31 5.12 47.44 -12.64
C ASP A 31 4.56 46.84 -11.34
N ASP A 32 3.76 47.60 -10.58
CA ASP A 32 3.05 47.06 -9.42
C ASP A 32 2.06 45.96 -9.82
N VAL A 33 1.32 46.18 -10.91
CA VAL A 33 0.39 45.17 -11.45
C VAL A 33 1.16 43.92 -11.87
N ASN A 34 2.27 44.06 -12.60
CA ASN A 34 3.11 42.94 -13.02
C ASN A 34 3.66 42.16 -11.82
N ARG A 35 4.07 42.86 -10.76
CA ARG A 35 4.53 42.26 -9.50
C ARG A 35 3.41 41.50 -8.78
N ILE A 36 2.22 42.08 -8.68
CA ILE A 36 1.08 41.44 -8.00
C ILE A 36 0.62 40.19 -8.77
N VAL A 37 0.57 40.27 -10.10
CA VAL A 37 0.19 39.13 -10.95
C VAL A 37 1.21 38.01 -10.85
N SER A 38 2.51 38.32 -10.95
CA SER A 38 3.57 37.33 -10.79
C SER A 38 3.56 36.68 -9.40
N GLU A 39 3.32 37.46 -8.34
CA GLU A 39 3.21 36.94 -6.97
C GLU A 39 2.00 36.03 -6.79
N ARG A 40 0.82 36.40 -7.33
CA ARG A 40 -0.36 35.53 -7.31
C ARG A 40 -0.13 34.25 -8.10
N LEU A 41 0.46 34.35 -9.29
CA LEU A 41 0.75 33.22 -10.16
C LEU A 41 1.77 32.27 -9.52
N ALA A 42 2.79 32.82 -8.86
CA ALA A 42 3.78 32.03 -8.11
C ALA A 42 3.13 31.33 -6.90
N ARG A 43 2.23 32.00 -6.18
CA ARG A 43 1.47 31.39 -5.06
C ARG A 43 0.48 30.32 -5.52
N GLU A 44 -0.13 30.46 -6.70
CA GLU A 44 -0.95 29.39 -7.28
C GLU A 44 -0.10 28.20 -7.73
N ARG A 45 1.01 28.44 -8.43
CA ARG A 45 1.94 27.36 -8.81
C ARG A 45 2.53 26.63 -7.60
N ALA A 46 2.81 27.35 -6.51
CA ALA A 46 3.26 26.74 -5.26
C ALA A 46 2.17 25.92 -4.54
N LYS A 47 0.89 26.10 -4.89
CA LYS A 47 -0.21 25.22 -4.46
C LYS A 47 -0.41 24.00 -5.38
N GLU A 48 0.10 24.04 -6.60
CA GLU A 48 0.02 22.94 -7.59
C GLU A 48 1.20 21.96 -7.50
N GLU A 49 2.26 22.27 -6.76
CA GLU A 49 3.25 21.28 -6.31
C GLU A 49 2.55 20.23 -5.43
N PRO A 50 2.86 18.93 -5.54
CA PRO A 50 2.24 17.89 -4.73
C PRO A 50 2.41 18.28 -3.27
N SER A 51 1.30 18.63 -2.64
CA SER A 51 1.36 19.18 -1.30
C SER A 51 1.88 18.07 -0.39
N ALA A 52 2.58 18.43 0.69
CA ALA A 52 2.98 17.45 1.72
C ALA A 52 1.78 16.62 2.26
N ILE A 53 0.55 17.08 1.99
CA ILE A 53 -0.71 16.38 2.28
C ILE A 53 -0.94 15.24 1.27
N ASP A 54 -0.71 15.45 -0.02
CA ASP A 54 -0.86 14.43 -1.06
C ASP A 54 0.16 13.30 -0.89
N GLU A 55 1.40 13.64 -0.52
CA GLU A 55 2.42 12.65 -0.17
C GLU A 55 2.00 11.82 1.05
N ARG A 56 1.45 12.48 2.08
CA ARG A 56 0.94 11.81 3.27
C ARG A 56 -0.26 10.93 2.98
N GLU A 57 -1.17 11.37 2.12
CA GLU A 57 -2.33 10.58 1.70
C GLU A 57 -1.89 9.34 0.91
N ASN A 58 -0.94 9.50 -0.02
CA ASN A 58 -0.39 8.37 -0.78
C ASN A 58 0.35 7.37 0.13
N ALA A 59 1.11 7.85 1.11
CA ALA A 59 1.76 7.00 2.10
C ALA A 59 0.76 6.24 2.97
N LEU A 60 -0.35 6.89 3.36
CA LEU A 60 -1.44 6.24 4.10
C LEU A 60 -2.14 5.17 3.26
N LYS A 61 -2.49 5.47 2.01
CA LYS A 61 -3.08 4.51 1.07
C LYS A 61 -2.19 3.30 0.84
N ALA A 62 -0.89 3.50 0.66
CA ALA A 62 0.05 2.40 0.50
C ALA A 62 0.11 1.49 1.74
N ARG A 63 0.02 2.08 2.95
CA ARG A 63 -0.03 1.33 4.20
C ARG A 63 -1.33 0.55 4.36
N GLU A 64 -2.46 1.16 4.01
CA GLU A 64 -3.78 0.52 4.01
C GLU A 64 -3.84 -0.65 3.01
N ALA A 65 -3.37 -0.44 1.78
CA ALA A 65 -3.29 -1.48 0.76
C ALA A 65 -2.44 -2.68 1.23
N ARG A 66 -1.31 -2.43 1.92
CA ARG A 66 -0.49 -3.51 2.50
C ARG A 66 -1.24 -4.30 3.59
N LEU A 67 -2.05 -3.64 4.42
CA LEU A 67 -2.87 -4.32 5.42
C LEU A 67 -3.96 -5.18 4.76
N GLU A 68 -4.63 -4.66 3.73
CA GLU A 68 -5.62 -5.43 2.98
C GLU A 68 -5.01 -6.67 2.31
N CYS A 69 -3.80 -6.54 1.76
CA CYS A 69 -3.06 -7.67 1.19
C CYS A 69 -2.79 -8.73 2.26
N ARG A 70 -2.36 -8.31 3.46
CA ARG A 70 -2.12 -9.22 4.58
C ARG A 70 -3.39 -9.94 5.02
N ASP A 71 -4.47 -9.21 5.22
CA ASP A 71 -5.74 -9.78 5.68
C ASP A 71 -6.25 -10.84 4.70
N TYR A 72 -6.14 -10.57 3.39
CA TYR A 72 -6.47 -11.53 2.35
C TYR A 72 -5.63 -12.81 2.44
N LEU A 73 -4.31 -12.71 2.65
CA LEU A 73 -3.46 -13.88 2.83
C LEU A 73 -3.79 -14.67 4.11
N GLU A 74 -4.11 -13.98 5.21
CA GLU A 74 -4.53 -14.63 6.45
C GLU A 74 -5.85 -15.38 6.27
N GLU A 75 -6.80 -14.82 5.50
CA GLU A 75 -8.06 -15.49 5.18
C GLU A 75 -7.83 -16.77 4.35
N LEU A 76 -6.94 -16.72 3.36
CA LEU A 76 -6.56 -17.91 2.58
C LEU A 76 -5.93 -18.99 3.46
N SER A 77 -5.09 -18.59 4.42
CA SER A 77 -4.45 -19.52 5.35
C SER A 77 -5.45 -20.14 6.34
N LYS A 78 -6.31 -19.30 6.96
CA LYS A 78 -7.37 -19.76 7.89
C LYS A 78 -8.39 -20.65 7.19
N GLY A 79 -8.71 -20.35 5.93
CA GLY A 79 -9.59 -21.15 5.09
C GLY A 79 -8.97 -22.46 4.58
N GLY A 80 -7.73 -22.77 4.92
CA GLY A 80 -7.04 -23.98 4.47
C GLY A 80 -6.78 -24.04 2.97
N LYS A 81 -6.83 -22.89 2.28
CA LYS A 81 -6.55 -22.77 0.84
C LYS A 81 -5.06 -22.59 0.57
N ALA A 82 -4.31 -22.09 1.56
CA ALA A 82 -2.89 -21.85 1.49
C ALA A 82 -2.18 -22.23 2.80
N ALA A 83 -0.91 -22.61 2.70
CA ALA A 83 -0.04 -22.83 3.87
C ALA A 83 0.25 -21.50 4.61
N SER A 84 0.63 -21.57 5.90
CA SER A 84 0.95 -20.37 6.69
C SER A 84 2.12 -19.54 6.11
N GLY A 85 3.01 -20.19 5.35
CA GLY A 85 4.14 -19.54 4.68
C GLY A 85 3.76 -18.56 3.58
N VAL A 86 2.49 -18.55 3.14
CA VAL A 86 2.00 -17.59 2.14
C VAL A 86 2.18 -16.14 2.59
N LEU A 87 2.18 -15.86 3.90
CA LEU A 87 2.42 -14.50 4.44
C LEU A 87 3.75 -13.87 3.97
N GLY A 88 4.76 -14.69 3.63
CA GLY A 88 6.03 -14.20 3.09
C GLY A 88 5.90 -13.49 1.73
N LEU A 89 4.77 -13.67 1.02
CA LEU A 89 4.49 -12.94 -0.23
C LEU A 89 4.42 -11.43 -0.04
N LEU A 90 4.12 -10.94 1.17
CA LEU A 90 4.10 -9.51 1.47
C LEU A 90 5.46 -8.83 1.35
N ASP A 91 6.55 -9.58 1.48
CA ASP A 91 7.91 -9.05 1.39
C ASP A 91 8.49 -9.19 -0.03
N ILE A 92 7.81 -9.93 -0.90
CA ILE A 92 8.28 -10.25 -2.26
C ILE A 92 7.44 -9.53 -3.32
N LEU A 93 6.12 -9.47 -3.15
CA LEU A 93 5.19 -8.87 -4.11
C LEU A 93 4.90 -7.41 -3.77
N ASP A 94 4.56 -6.64 -4.80
CA ASP A 94 4.11 -5.26 -4.65
C ASP A 94 2.75 -5.20 -3.94
N THR A 95 2.68 -4.40 -2.87
CA THR A 95 1.48 -4.20 -2.05
C THR A 95 0.87 -2.79 -2.22
N SER A 96 1.33 -2.02 -3.21
CA SER A 96 0.82 -0.67 -3.48
C SER A 96 -0.61 -0.68 -4.02
N ASP A 97 -1.02 -1.79 -4.65
CA ASP A 97 -2.34 -1.98 -5.25
C ASP A 97 -2.90 -3.34 -4.80
N SER A 98 -3.89 -3.31 -3.90
CA SER A 98 -4.44 -4.51 -3.29
C SER A 98 -5.20 -5.39 -4.29
N GLU A 99 -5.79 -4.82 -5.34
CA GLU A 99 -6.48 -5.61 -6.37
C GLU A 99 -5.50 -6.37 -7.25
N LYS A 100 -4.42 -5.72 -7.70
CA LYS A 100 -3.38 -6.38 -8.48
C LYS A 100 -2.74 -7.50 -7.66
N PHE A 101 -2.44 -7.24 -6.40
CA PHE A 101 -1.92 -8.26 -5.48
C PHE A 101 -2.87 -9.47 -5.39
N LYS A 102 -4.16 -9.25 -5.10
CA LYS A 102 -5.16 -10.32 -5.00
C LYS A 102 -5.26 -11.15 -6.29
N LYS A 103 -5.20 -10.50 -7.45
CA LYS A 103 -5.20 -11.18 -8.76
C LYS A 103 -3.95 -12.06 -8.95
N THR A 104 -2.76 -11.56 -8.62
CA THR A 104 -1.53 -12.35 -8.72
C THR A 104 -1.54 -13.55 -7.78
N VAL A 105 -1.96 -13.38 -6.53
CA VAL A 105 -2.06 -14.48 -5.56
C VAL A 105 -3.11 -15.51 -5.98
N SER A 106 -4.25 -15.08 -6.52
CA SER A 106 -5.27 -15.98 -7.05
C SER A 106 -4.75 -16.81 -8.23
N ALA A 107 -4.02 -16.19 -9.16
CA ALA A 107 -3.40 -16.91 -10.27
C ALA A 107 -2.35 -17.93 -9.80
N LEU A 108 -1.55 -17.58 -8.79
CA LEU A 108 -0.60 -18.52 -8.17
C LEU A 108 -1.31 -19.68 -7.47
N LEU A 109 -2.46 -19.43 -6.86
CA LEU A 109 -3.29 -20.46 -6.25
C LEU A 109 -3.87 -21.41 -7.30
N GLU A 110 -4.37 -20.89 -8.43
CA GLU A 110 -4.85 -21.68 -9.57
C GLU A 110 -3.74 -22.53 -10.19
N LEU A 111 -2.50 -22.02 -10.22
CA LEU A 111 -1.33 -22.77 -10.66
C LEU A 111 -0.90 -23.87 -9.66
N GLY A 112 -1.50 -23.90 -8.47
CA GLY A 112 -1.20 -24.89 -7.44
C GLY A 112 0.05 -24.57 -6.60
N ALA A 113 0.57 -23.34 -6.64
CA ALA A 113 1.79 -22.94 -5.94
C ALA A 113 1.73 -23.10 -4.42
N PHE A 114 0.51 -23.12 -3.86
CA PHE A 114 0.28 -23.15 -2.40
C PHE A 114 -0.58 -24.32 -1.93
N ASN A 115 -0.84 -25.31 -2.80
CA ASN A 115 -1.76 -26.39 -2.48
C ASN A 115 -1.33 -27.12 -1.19
N PRO A 116 -2.05 -26.94 -0.07
CA PRO A 116 -1.65 -27.48 1.22
C PRO A 116 -1.90 -28.98 1.32
N GLN A 117 -2.63 -29.56 0.36
CA GLN A 117 -2.91 -31.00 0.28
C GLN A 117 -1.81 -31.77 -0.47
N LEU A 118 -0.89 -31.09 -1.15
CA LEU A 118 0.26 -31.77 -1.74
C LEU A 118 1.16 -32.23 -0.58
N GLU A 119 1.17 -33.55 -0.32
CA GLU A 119 2.16 -34.13 0.56
C GLU A 119 3.56 -33.72 0.08
N THR A 120 4.45 -33.37 1.01
CA THR A 120 5.87 -33.21 0.71
C THR A 120 6.33 -34.46 -0.04
N LEU A 121 6.91 -34.29 -1.23
CA LEU A 121 7.45 -35.40 -2.02
C LEU A 121 8.35 -36.25 -1.12
N LYS A 122 7.88 -37.45 -0.76
CA LYS A 122 8.68 -38.44 -0.03
C LYS A 122 9.68 -39.03 -1.02
N ILE A 123 10.80 -38.34 -1.19
CA ILE A 123 11.91 -38.84 -2.00
C ILE A 123 12.62 -39.90 -1.15
N HIS A 124 12.50 -41.16 -1.57
CA HIS A 124 13.23 -42.25 -0.93
C HIS A 124 14.74 -42.10 -1.19
N PRO A 125 15.60 -42.49 -0.23
CA PRO A 125 17.04 -42.51 -0.45
C PRO A 125 17.37 -43.36 -1.67
N VAL A 126 18.25 -42.82 -2.49
CA VAL A 126 18.67 -43.44 -3.75
C VAL A 126 20.13 -43.81 -3.61
N ASP A 127 20.53 -44.99 -4.10
CA ASP A 127 21.93 -45.37 -4.12
C ASP A 127 22.76 -44.48 -5.07
N TYR A 128 24.09 -44.59 -5.04
CA TYR A 128 24.99 -43.81 -5.90
C TYR A 128 24.79 -44.06 -7.40
N ARG A 129 23.98 -45.07 -7.78
CA ARG A 129 23.63 -45.39 -9.16
C ARG A 129 22.24 -44.88 -9.55
N GLY A 130 21.58 -44.11 -8.69
CA GLY A 130 20.27 -43.54 -8.98
C GLY A 130 19.12 -44.54 -8.87
N ARG A 131 19.32 -45.71 -8.23
CA ARG A 131 18.25 -46.68 -7.97
C ARG A 131 17.72 -46.54 -6.56
N ILE A 132 16.40 -46.65 -6.43
CA ILE A 132 15.73 -46.68 -5.13
C ILE A 132 16.20 -47.93 -4.39
N SER A 133 16.76 -47.75 -3.19
CA SER A 133 17.20 -48.87 -2.35
C SER A 133 16.00 -49.74 -1.97
N SER A 134 15.99 -51.01 -2.39
CA SER A 134 14.88 -51.94 -2.12
C SER A 134 14.73 -52.24 -0.63
N ASP A 135 15.83 -52.23 0.12
CA ASP A 135 15.83 -52.48 1.56
C ASP A 135 15.11 -51.36 2.34
N ASP A 136 15.23 -50.11 1.89
CA ASP A 136 14.57 -48.96 2.53
C ASP A 136 13.07 -48.91 2.24
N LEU A 137 12.64 -49.34 1.04
CA LEU A 137 11.22 -49.47 0.70
C LEU A 137 10.53 -50.52 1.59
N ILE A 138 11.21 -51.66 1.79
CA ILE A 138 10.71 -52.74 2.64
C ILE A 138 10.69 -52.26 4.11
N ALA A 139 11.77 -51.66 4.59
CA ALA A 139 11.84 -51.12 5.96
C ALA A 139 10.74 -50.08 6.23
N ALA A 140 10.42 -49.23 5.24
CA ALA A 140 9.34 -48.26 5.34
C ALA A 140 7.95 -48.90 5.45
N ALA A 141 7.69 -49.97 4.68
CA ALA A 141 6.40 -50.68 4.68
C ALA A 141 6.08 -51.39 6.01
N PHE A 142 7.10 -51.79 6.77
CA PHE A 142 6.95 -52.53 8.02
C PHE A 142 7.15 -51.68 9.30
N ARG A 143 7.18 -50.34 9.20
CA ARG A 143 7.24 -49.49 10.40
C ARG A 143 5.90 -49.58 11.13
N LEU A 144 5.85 -50.40 12.18
CA LEU A 144 4.70 -50.49 13.09
C LEU A 144 4.48 -49.12 13.75
N LYS A 145 3.31 -48.53 13.50
CA LYS A 145 2.89 -47.27 14.13
C LYS A 145 2.73 -47.55 15.63
N ARG A 146 3.63 -47.01 16.46
CA ARG A 146 3.47 -46.99 17.91
C ARG A 146 2.46 -45.93 18.32
#